data_AF-A0AA45BYJ1-F1
#
_entry.id   AF-A0AA45BYJ1-F1
#
_cell.length_a   1.000
_cell.length_b   1.000
_cell.length_c   1.000
_cell.angle_alpha   90.00
_cell.angle_beta   90.00
_cell.angle_gamma   90.00
#
_symmetry.space_group_name_H-M   'P 1'
#
loop_
_entity.id
_entity.type
_entity.pdbx_description
1 polymer ?
#
loop_
_entity_poly.entity_id
_entity_poly.type
_entity_poly.pdbx_seq_one_letter_code
_entity_poly.pdbx_strand_id
1 'polypeptide(L)'
;MNTQNVKIAAQESSGRPETNALSMLQILDLFLYIMANSEGQKQPGFFVPPDNGEIFVIQSVGEIETLIVWMLDGWPLAAASPESQYLAVLTGKPITDTSREIEF
;
A
#
# COMPACT_ATOMS: atom_id res chain seq x y z
N MET A 1 -46.65 9.88 -0.72
CA MET A 1 -45.26 10.34 -0.52
C MET A 1 -44.83 9.91 0.86
N ASN A 2 -43.91 8.95 0.95
CA ASN A 2 -43.43 8.45 2.23
C ASN A 2 -41.91 8.62 2.23
N THR A 3 -41.43 9.59 3.00
CA THR A 3 -40.01 9.99 3.03
C THR A 3 -39.28 9.04 3.96
N GLN A 4 -38.50 8.11 3.42
CA GLN A 4 -37.62 7.26 4.23
C GLN A 4 -36.34 8.04 4.54
N ASN A 5 -36.20 8.44 5.80
CA ASN A 5 -34.93 8.93 6.34
C ASN A 5 -33.94 7.77 6.45
N VAL A 6 -33.10 7.58 5.43
CA VAL A 6 -31.99 6.63 5.48
C VAL A 6 -30.89 7.25 6.33
N LYS A 7 -30.86 6.87 7.61
CA LYS A 7 -29.77 7.18 8.53
C LYS A 7 -28.60 6.28 8.15
N ILE A 8 -27.74 6.73 7.22
CA ILE A 8 -26.47 6.07 6.93
C ILE A 8 -25.59 6.24 8.16
N ALA A 9 -25.52 5.19 8.98
CA ALA A 9 -24.49 5.08 9.99
C ALA A 9 -23.18 4.75 9.26
N ALA A 10 -22.30 5.74 9.13
CA ALA A 10 -20.89 5.49 8.87
C ALA A 10 -20.39 4.62 10.03
N GLN A 11 -20.15 3.34 9.78
CA GLN A 11 -19.46 2.49 10.72
C GLN A 11 -17.97 2.85 10.63
N GLU A 12 -17.60 3.95 11.30
CA GLU A 12 -16.22 4.20 11.68
C GLU A 12 -15.82 3.05 12.61
N SER A 13 -14.97 2.17 12.09
CA SER A 13 -14.41 1.06 12.84
C SER A 13 -13.68 1.60 14.08
N SER A 14 -14.35 1.41 15.23
CA SER A 14 -13.84 1.26 16.59
C SER A 14 -12.49 1.91 16.96
N GLY A 15 -12.58 2.86 17.91
CA GLY A 15 -11.63 2.99 19.03
C GLY A 15 -10.19 3.34 18.67
N ARG A 16 -9.88 4.63 18.59
CA ARG A 16 -8.52 5.15 18.42
C ARG A 16 -7.83 5.36 19.77
N PRO A 17 -6.70 4.70 20.04
CA PRO A 17 -5.49 5.35 20.49
C PRO A 17 -4.59 5.64 19.27
N GLU A 18 -3.76 6.65 19.40
CA GLU A 18 -3.19 7.47 18.33
C GLU A 18 -2.01 6.86 17.53
N THR A 19 -1.65 7.57 16.44
CA THR A 19 -0.38 7.56 15.67
C THR A 19 -0.17 6.47 14.60
N ASN A 20 0.09 6.89 13.34
CA ASN A 20 0.66 6.11 12.20
C ASN A 20 -0.26 5.43 11.16
N ALA A 21 -1.56 5.75 11.06
CA ALA A 21 -2.37 5.27 9.92
C ALA A 21 -2.22 6.18 8.69
N LEU A 22 -1.79 5.64 7.55
CA LEU A 22 -1.77 6.35 6.26
C LEU A 22 -3.19 6.63 5.78
N SER A 23 -3.40 7.80 5.18
CA SER A 23 -4.65 8.15 4.49
C SER A 23 -4.77 7.42 3.15
N MET A 24 -6.00 7.31 2.64
CA MET A 24 -6.27 6.70 1.33
C MET A 24 -5.46 7.32 0.19
N LEU A 25 -5.33 8.65 0.18
CA LEU A 25 -4.54 9.36 -0.84
C LEU A 25 -3.05 9.03 -0.74
N GLN A 26 -2.50 8.89 0.47
CA GLN A 26 -1.11 8.51 0.66
C GLN A 26 -0.84 7.06 0.21
N ILE A 27 -1.80 6.15 0.43
CA ILE A 27 -1.69 4.77 -0.07
C ILE A 27 -1.74 4.75 -1.61
N LEU A 28 -2.61 5.57 -2.22
CA LEU A 28 -2.65 5.73 -3.67
C LEU A 28 -1.32 6.29 -4.22
N ASP A 29 -0.75 7.32 -3.59
CA ASP A 29 0.54 7.87 -3.98
C ASP A 29 1.66 6.81 -3.92
N LEU A 30 1.67 5.96 -2.89
CA LEU A 30 2.62 4.85 -2.78
C LEU A 30 2.42 3.80 -3.88
N PHE A 31 1.17 3.48 -4.21
CA PHE A 31 0.83 2.58 -5.30
C PHE A 31 1.35 3.11 -6.65
N LEU A 32 1.08 4.39 -6.94
CA LEU A 32 1.58 5.08 -8.14
C LEU A 32 3.11 5.13 -8.18
N TYR A 33 3.75 5.40 -7.04
CA TYR A 33 5.21 5.39 -6.91
C TYR A 33 5.79 4.03 -7.29
N ILE A 34 5.23 2.93 -6.77
CA ILE A 34 5.69 1.58 -7.09
C ILE A 34 5.50 1.29 -8.58
N MET A 35 4.33 1.63 -9.14
CA MET A 35 4.07 1.50 -10.58
C MET A 35 5.15 2.18 -11.42
N ALA A 36 5.36 3.49 -11.20
CA ALA A 36 6.32 4.28 -11.97
C ALA A 36 7.76 3.76 -11.84
N ASN A 37 8.17 3.38 -10.62
CA ASN A 37 9.54 2.91 -10.38
C ASN A 37 9.77 1.45 -10.79
N SER A 38 8.70 0.69 -11.06
CA SER A 38 8.77 -0.69 -11.55
C SER A 38 8.70 -0.79 -13.07
N GLU A 39 8.41 0.32 -13.77
CA GLU A 39 8.25 0.36 -15.21
C GLU A 39 9.53 -0.11 -15.93
N GLY A 40 9.36 -0.99 -16.92
CA GLY A 40 10.47 -1.59 -17.67
C GLY A 40 11.27 -2.66 -16.92
N GLN A 41 10.97 -2.92 -15.63
CA GLN A 41 11.60 -3.99 -14.87
C GLN A 41 10.89 -5.33 -15.10
N LYS A 42 11.65 -6.43 -15.08
CA LYS A 42 11.08 -7.77 -15.08
C LYS A 42 10.43 -8.04 -13.73
N GLN A 43 9.10 -8.18 -13.73
CA GLN A 43 8.33 -8.46 -12.52
C GLN A 43 8.30 -9.95 -12.16
N PRO A 44 8.30 -10.31 -10.87
CA PRO A 44 8.10 -11.68 -10.45
C PRO A 44 6.63 -12.10 -10.66
N GLY A 45 6.40 -13.40 -10.85
CA GLY A 45 5.03 -13.94 -10.97
C GLY A 45 4.28 -14.05 -9.64
N PHE A 46 4.99 -13.94 -8.51
CA PHE A 46 4.40 -13.92 -7.18
C PHE A 46 5.31 -13.13 -6.22
N PHE A 47 4.74 -12.58 -5.16
CA PHE A 47 5.45 -11.88 -4.09
C PHE A 47 5.06 -12.47 -2.74
N VAL A 48 6.07 -12.77 -1.91
CA VAL A 48 5.87 -13.19 -0.53
C VAL A 48 6.36 -12.05 0.36
N PRO A 49 5.47 -11.36 1.09
CA PRO A 49 5.87 -10.26 1.95
C PRO A 49 6.74 -10.77 3.12
N PRO A 50 7.68 -9.95 3.62
CA PRO A 50 8.41 -10.24 4.85
C PRO A 50 7.48 -10.35 6.06
N ASP A 51 7.86 -11.16 7.06
CA ASP A 51 7.05 -11.41 8.26
C ASP A 51 6.74 -10.15 9.09
N ASN A 52 7.63 -9.15 9.03
CA ASN A 52 7.48 -7.87 9.72
C ASN A 52 7.01 -6.74 8.78
N GLY A 53 6.49 -7.08 7.60
CA GLY A 53 5.96 -6.12 6.65
C GLY A 53 4.60 -5.55 7.07
N GLU A 54 4.36 -4.29 6.70
CA GLU A 54 3.06 -3.64 6.82
C GLU A 54 2.28 -3.82 5.51
N ILE A 55 0.95 -3.98 5.61
CA ILE A 55 0.06 -4.10 4.46
C ILE A 55 -1.04 -3.04 4.55
N PHE A 56 -1.22 -2.30 3.46
CA PHE A 56 -2.29 -1.33 3.30
C PHE A 56 -3.21 -1.80 2.17
N VAL A 57 -4.51 -1.82 2.46
CA VAL A 57 -5.55 -2.22 1.50
C VAL A 57 -6.55 -1.08 1.39
N ILE A 58 -6.79 -0.59 0.18
CA ILE A 58 -7.85 0.37 -0.12
C ILE A 58 -8.84 -0.24 -1.09
N GLN A 59 -10.12 0.03 -0.85
CA GLN A 59 -11.24 -0.37 -1.70
C GLN A 59 -12.06 0.88 -1.99
N SER A 60 -12.31 1.15 -3.28
CA SER A 60 -13.16 2.25 -3.70
C SER A 60 -14.62 1.88 -3.46
N VAL A 61 -15.38 2.75 -2.77
CA VAL A 61 -16.79 2.47 -2.44
C VAL A 61 -17.62 2.55 -3.72
N GLY A 62 -18.06 1.38 -4.20
CA GLY A 62 -18.87 1.27 -5.42
C GLY A 62 -18.12 0.76 -6.64
N GLU A 63 -16.80 0.60 -6.54
CA GLU A 63 -15.98 -0.08 -7.55
C GLU A 63 -15.48 -1.43 -7.02
N ILE A 64 -15.11 -2.31 -7.95
CA ILE A 64 -14.57 -3.64 -7.64
C ILE A 64 -13.04 -3.56 -7.48
N GLU A 65 -12.42 -2.37 -7.57
CA GLU A 65 -10.96 -2.28 -7.57
C GLU A 65 -10.39 -2.24 -6.15
N THR A 66 -9.53 -3.23 -5.86
CA THR A 66 -8.77 -3.33 -4.63
C THR A 66 -7.32 -2.97 -4.93
N LEU A 67 -6.76 -2.00 -4.21
CA LEU A 67 -5.32 -1.72 -4.28
C LEU A 67 -4.65 -2.17 -2.98
N ILE A 68 -3.53 -2.86 -3.12
CA ILE A 68 -2.75 -3.42 -2.02
C ILE A 68 -1.33 -2.88 -2.13
N VAL A 69 -0.78 -2.40 -1.02
CA VAL A 69 0.61 -1.93 -0.91
C VAL A 69 1.27 -2.63 0.27
N TRP A 70 2.46 -3.19 0.05
CA TRP A 70 3.31 -3.74 1.10
C TRP A 70 4.47 -2.80 1.39
N MET A 71 4.74 -2.58 2.67
CA MET A 71 5.88 -1.79 3.15
C MET A 71 6.71 -2.59 4.16
N LEU A 72 7.96 -2.18 4.33
CA LEU A 72 8.85 -2.67 5.37
C LEU A 72 9.69 -1.50 5.88
N ASP A 73 9.70 -1.29 7.20
CA ASP A 73 10.47 -0.24 7.86
C ASP A 73 10.26 1.16 7.22
N GLY A 74 9.01 1.46 6.85
CA GLY A 74 8.62 2.72 6.19
C GLY A 74 8.94 2.82 4.69
N TRP A 75 9.46 1.75 4.08
CA TRP A 75 9.79 1.71 2.65
C TRP A 75 8.79 0.87 1.84
N PRO A 76 8.30 1.35 0.68
CA PRO A 76 7.43 0.55 -0.20
C PRO A 76 8.19 -0.63 -0.82
N LEU A 77 7.59 -1.82 -0.79
CA LEU A 77 8.16 -3.05 -1.35
C LEU A 77 7.42 -3.50 -2.62
N ALA A 78 6.10 -3.57 -2.55
CA ALA A 78 5.30 -4.13 -3.63
C ALA A 78 3.91 -3.52 -3.67
N ALA A 79 3.28 -3.57 -4.83
CA ALA A 79 1.92 -3.14 -5.06
C ALA A 79 1.16 -4.15 -5.91
N ALA A 80 -0.13 -4.33 -5.64
CA ALA A 80 -0.99 -5.19 -6.43
C ALA A 80 -2.41 -4.63 -6.60
N SER A 81 -2.99 -4.90 -7.77
CA SER A 81 -4.42 -4.76 -8.05
C SER A 81 -4.91 -6.13 -8.55
N PRO A 82 -5.53 -6.95 -7.68
CA PRO A 82 -5.93 -8.32 -8.03
C PRO A 82 -6.87 -8.38 -9.23
N GLU A 83 -7.82 -7.45 -9.32
CA GLU A 83 -8.82 -7.39 -10.37
C GLU A 83 -8.21 -7.05 -11.73
N SER A 84 -7.13 -6.25 -11.73
CA SER A 84 -6.33 -5.93 -12.90
C SER A 84 -5.21 -6.95 -13.18
N GLN A 85 -5.11 -8.03 -12.38
CA GLN A 85 -4.00 -8.99 -12.41
C GLN A 85 -2.61 -8.31 -12.35
N TYR A 86 -2.55 -7.18 -11.65
CA TYR A 86 -1.35 -6.37 -11.55
C TYR A 86 -0.57 -6.74 -10.29
N LEU A 87 0.73 -6.97 -10.46
CA LEU A 87 1.71 -7.10 -9.39
C LEU A 87 3.00 -6.40 -9.83
N ALA A 88 3.53 -5.54 -8.98
CA ALA A 88 4.87 -5.03 -9.11
C ALA A 88 5.62 -5.07 -7.78
N VAL A 89 6.90 -5.35 -7.86
CA VAL A 89 7.84 -5.39 -6.74
C VAL A 89 8.98 -4.44 -7.06
N LEU A 90 9.27 -3.53 -6.13
CA LEU A 90 10.45 -2.69 -6.20
C LEU A 90 11.68 -3.55 -5.91
N THR A 91 12.54 -3.68 -6.91
CA THR A 91 13.81 -4.43 -6.79
C THR A 91 14.96 -3.55 -6.29
N GLY A 92 14.73 -2.25 -6.12
CA GLY A 92 15.70 -1.34 -5.52
C GLY A 92 15.96 -1.73 -4.07
N LYS A 93 17.21 -2.11 -3.76
CA LYS A 93 17.62 -2.27 -2.36
C LYS A 93 17.33 -0.96 -1.62
N PRO A 94 16.61 -0.98 -0.48
CA PRO A 94 16.67 0.14 0.44
C PRO A 94 18.15 0.42 0.71
N ILE A 95 18.58 1.69 0.63
CA ILE A 95 19.90 2.08 1.12
C ILE A 95 19.85 1.91 2.64
N THR A 96 20.02 0.68 3.09
CA THR A 96 20.32 0.35 4.47
C THR A 96 21.78 0.72 4.64
N ASP A 97 22.03 1.93 5.15
CA ASP A 97 23.37 2.39 5.50
C ASP A 97 24.05 1.33 6.39
N THR A 98 24.95 0.58 5.77
CA THR A 98 25.80 -0.41 6.45
C THR A 98 27.27 -0.16 6.17
N SER A 99 27.67 1.07 5.85
CA SER A 99 29.09 1.42 5.72
C SER A 99 29.33 2.93 5.83
N ARG A 100 29.23 3.47 7.05
CA ARG A 100 30.21 4.47 7.48
C ARG A 100 31.53 3.76 7.80
N GLU A 101 32.22 3.28 6.78
CA GLU A 101 33.68 3.17 6.86
C GLU A 101 34.22 4.50 6.34
N ILE A 102 34.43 5.43 7.28
CA ILE A 102 35.29 6.58 7.06
C ILE A 102 36.71 5.99 7.03
N GLU A 103 37.26 5.80 5.83
CA GLU A 103 38.69 5.56 5.69
C GLU A 103 39.44 6.83 6.13
N PHE A 104 40.30 6.68 7.14
CA PHE A 104 41.33 7.65 7.53
C PHE A 104 42.68 7.21 6.97
#